data_AF-A0A2V9MXR7-F1
#
_entry.id   AF-A0A2V9MXR7-F1
#
_cell.length_a   1.000
_cell.length_b   1.000
_cell.length_c   1.000
_cell.angle_alpha   90.00
_cell.angle_beta   90.00
_cell.angle_gamma   90.00
#
_symmetry.space_group_name_H-M   'P 1'
#
loop_
_entity.id
_entity.type
_entity.pdbx_description
1 polymer ?
#
loop_
_entity_poly.entity_id
_entity_poly.type
_entity_poly.pdbx_seq_one_letter_code
_entity_poly.pdbx_strand_id
1 'polypeptide(L)'
;MRNAFSILIVLFATLAGAAEIHPPAQVAAGNSITIPSSGSGDATFYLLGPTMANKRKVQAGTDITVDSEQLEHAGVYSAVLCASDGCSSARFLVNPAAPNRLSFLVHPSRVPVDSPNRISAVAFVQDNFHNFVLKPEAVKFSVQPKDGKEISATRNSENGVEWVRLSSAKKEGPARLGASIGKANEVRIVQQVAADA
;
A
#
# COMPACT_ATOMS: atom_id res chain seq x y z
N MET A 1 37.19 6.92 -71.79
CA MET A 1 37.08 5.80 -70.82
C MET A 1 36.19 6.28 -69.68
N ARG A 2 35.05 5.62 -69.48
CA ARG A 2 33.87 6.14 -68.77
C ARG A 2 33.75 5.39 -67.44
N ASN A 3 34.18 6.00 -66.34
CA ASN A 3 34.11 5.39 -65.00
C ASN A 3 32.73 5.63 -64.40
N ALA A 4 31.90 4.58 -64.40
CA ALA A 4 30.61 4.58 -63.73
C ALA A 4 30.82 4.33 -62.23
N PHE A 5 30.48 5.33 -61.41
CA PHE A 5 30.35 5.18 -59.96
C PHE A 5 28.94 4.68 -59.64
N SER A 6 28.81 3.43 -59.24
CA SER A 6 27.56 2.86 -58.72
C SER A 6 27.45 3.18 -57.23
N ILE A 7 26.53 4.07 -56.85
CA ILE A 7 26.15 4.31 -55.46
C ILE A 7 25.08 3.28 -55.08
N LEU A 8 25.43 2.36 -54.17
CA LEU A 8 24.52 1.38 -53.59
C LEU A 8 23.82 2.03 -52.38
N ILE A 9 22.57 2.45 -52.54
CA ILE A 9 21.73 2.94 -51.44
C ILE A 9 21.20 1.71 -50.68
N VAL A 10 21.73 1.47 -49.48
CA VAL A 10 21.18 0.48 -48.54
C VAL A 10 20.01 1.13 -47.82
N LEU A 11 18.78 0.80 -48.21
CA LEU A 11 17.59 1.10 -47.41
C LEU A 11 17.62 0.22 -46.16
N PHE A 12 17.96 0.81 -45.01
CA PHE A 12 17.61 0.23 -43.71
C PHE A 12 16.10 0.36 -43.54
N ALA A 13 15.37 -0.72 -43.82
CA ALA A 13 13.99 -0.85 -43.36
C ALA A 13 14.03 -0.95 -41.83
N THR A 14 13.78 0.17 -41.15
CA THR A 14 13.47 0.14 -39.72
C THR A 14 12.16 -0.62 -39.58
N LEU A 15 12.22 -1.86 -39.13
CA LEU A 15 11.06 -2.53 -38.56
C LEU A 15 10.59 -1.64 -37.40
N ALA A 16 9.55 -0.85 -37.64
CA ALA A 16 8.86 -0.12 -36.58
C ALA A 16 8.23 -1.20 -35.69
N GLY A 17 8.93 -1.54 -34.61
CA GLY A 17 8.36 -2.37 -33.56
C GLY A 17 7.19 -1.62 -32.93
N ALA A 18 6.18 -2.37 -32.50
CA ALA A 18 5.04 -1.79 -31.78
C ALA A 18 5.54 -0.94 -30.61
N ALA A 19 4.89 0.20 -30.35
CA ALA A 19 5.24 1.04 -29.19
C ALA A 19 5.21 0.20 -27.89
N GLU A 20 6.34 0.12 -27.20
CA GLU A 20 6.49 -0.63 -25.94
C GLU A 20 6.48 0.31 -24.73
N ILE A 21 6.22 -0.27 -23.56
CA ILE A 21 6.28 0.43 -22.27
C ILE A 21 7.10 -0.36 -21.25
N HIS A 22 7.85 0.35 -20.42
CA HIS A 22 8.75 -0.25 -19.43
C HIS A 22 8.55 0.35 -18.03
N PRO A 23 7.41 0.10 -17.36
CA PRO A 23 7.22 0.58 -16.00
C PRO A 23 8.23 -0.08 -15.04
N PRO A 24 8.54 0.57 -13.89
CA PRO A 24 9.28 -0.09 -12.82
C PRO A 24 8.50 -1.31 -12.33
N ALA A 25 9.19 -2.36 -11.87
CA ALA A 25 8.52 -3.57 -11.37
C ALA A 25 7.64 -3.28 -10.15
N GLN A 26 8.07 -2.35 -9.30
CA GLN A 26 7.36 -1.95 -8.10
C GLN A 26 7.59 -0.49 -7.73
N VAL A 27 6.62 0.12 -7.06
CA VAL A 27 6.67 1.47 -6.50
C VAL A 27 5.95 1.49 -5.14
N ALA A 28 6.30 2.43 -4.25
CA ALA A 28 5.53 2.66 -3.02
C ALA A 28 4.34 3.59 -3.28
N ALA A 29 3.22 3.35 -2.59
CA ALA A 29 2.02 4.15 -2.74
C ALA A 29 2.28 5.64 -2.50
N GLY A 30 1.67 6.48 -3.33
CA GLY A 30 1.85 7.93 -3.27
C GLY A 30 3.18 8.46 -3.83
N ASN A 31 4.01 7.64 -4.47
CA ASN A 31 5.18 8.11 -5.21
C ASN A 31 4.87 8.17 -6.71
N SER A 32 5.17 9.31 -7.34
CA SER A 32 5.11 9.45 -8.80
C SER A 32 6.15 8.58 -9.50
N ILE A 33 5.84 8.11 -10.71
CA ILE A 33 6.77 7.36 -11.56
C ILE A 33 6.80 7.94 -12.96
N THR A 34 7.88 7.62 -13.67
CA THR A 34 7.98 7.81 -15.11
C THR A 34 8.03 6.43 -15.77
N ILE A 35 7.22 6.25 -16.81
CA ILE A 35 7.18 5.03 -17.63
C ILE A 35 7.79 5.37 -18.99
N PRO A 36 9.02 4.91 -19.27
CA PRO A 36 9.60 5.01 -20.60
C PRO A 36 8.72 4.30 -21.62
N SER A 37 8.57 4.92 -22.79
CA SER A 37 7.91 4.31 -23.95
C SER A 37 8.79 4.37 -25.19
N SER A 38 8.60 3.41 -26.09
CA SER A 38 9.22 3.39 -27.43
C SER A 38 8.19 3.68 -28.52
N GLY A 39 8.62 3.72 -29.78
CA GLY A 39 7.77 4.07 -30.92
C GLY A 39 7.72 5.58 -31.17
N SER A 40 6.72 6.02 -31.93
CA SER A 40 6.53 7.44 -32.27
C SER A 40 5.08 7.75 -32.62
N GLY A 41 4.71 9.03 -32.51
CA GLY A 41 3.39 9.53 -32.91
C GLY A 41 2.33 9.47 -31.80
N ASP A 42 1.10 9.83 -32.18
CA ASP A 42 -0.02 9.93 -31.26
C ASP A 42 -0.38 8.54 -30.70
N ALA A 43 -0.45 8.46 -29.37
CA ALA A 43 -0.85 7.25 -28.67
C ALA A 43 -1.89 7.55 -27.59
N THR A 44 -2.53 6.49 -27.10
CA THR A 44 -3.47 6.53 -25.99
C THR A 44 -2.95 5.66 -24.87
N PHE A 45 -2.73 6.26 -23.71
CA PHE A 45 -2.29 5.57 -22.50
C PHE A 45 -3.48 5.27 -21.60
N TYR A 46 -3.50 4.05 -21.07
CA TYR A 46 -4.42 3.59 -20.05
C TYR A 46 -3.64 3.15 -18.82
N LEU A 47 -4.03 3.65 -17.66
CA LEU A 47 -3.59 3.14 -16.37
C LEU A 47 -4.78 2.50 -15.67
N LEU A 48 -4.67 1.22 -15.39
CA LEU A 48 -5.71 0.44 -14.71
C LEU A 48 -5.15 0.02 -13.35
N GLY A 49 -5.76 0.50 -12.28
CA GLY A 49 -5.44 0.15 -10.91
C GLY A 49 -6.59 -0.58 -10.21
N PRO A 50 -6.40 -0.96 -8.93
CA PRO A 50 -7.40 -1.69 -8.17
C PRO A 50 -8.76 -0.97 -8.04
N THR A 51 -8.74 0.36 -8.00
CA THR A 51 -9.92 1.20 -7.76
C THR A 51 -10.12 2.25 -8.85
N MET A 52 -9.27 2.27 -9.88
CA MET A 52 -9.23 3.37 -10.84
C MET A 52 -8.89 2.92 -12.26
N ALA A 53 -9.36 3.69 -13.23
CA ALA A 53 -8.96 3.58 -14.63
C ALA A 53 -8.80 4.99 -15.19
N ASN A 54 -7.59 5.34 -15.62
CA ASN A 54 -7.30 6.61 -16.26
C ASN A 54 -6.99 6.39 -17.74
N LYS A 55 -7.53 7.24 -18.61
CA LYS A 55 -7.25 7.26 -20.04
C LYS A 55 -6.79 8.65 -20.44
N ARG A 56 -5.68 8.74 -21.16
CA ARG A 56 -5.19 10.02 -21.71
C ARG A 56 -4.45 9.85 -23.03
N LYS A 57 -4.38 10.94 -23.80
CA LYS A 57 -3.52 11.03 -24.98
C LYS A 57 -2.08 11.31 -24.55
N VAL A 58 -1.14 10.65 -25.20
CA VAL A 58 0.30 10.80 -24.98
C VAL A 58 1.03 10.68 -26.33
N GLN A 59 2.32 10.98 -26.35
CA GLN A 59 3.18 10.71 -27.50
C GLN A 59 3.97 9.43 -27.24
N ALA A 60 3.92 8.46 -28.16
CA ALA A 60 4.79 7.30 -28.10
C ALA A 60 6.26 7.73 -28.30
N GLY A 61 7.19 6.99 -27.69
CA GLY A 61 8.62 7.36 -27.69
C GLY A 61 8.98 8.44 -26.66
N THR A 62 8.03 8.86 -25.82
CA THR A 62 8.27 9.82 -24.74
C THR A 62 7.99 9.21 -23.37
N ASP A 63 8.58 9.81 -22.34
CA ASP A 63 8.36 9.43 -20.97
C ASP A 63 6.94 9.78 -20.51
N ILE A 64 6.21 8.78 -20.02
CA ILE A 64 4.85 8.95 -19.52
C ILE A 64 4.92 9.09 -18.00
N THR A 65 4.70 10.30 -17.48
CA THR A 65 4.58 10.54 -16.05
C THR A 65 3.25 10.00 -15.53
N VAL A 66 3.29 9.30 -14.39
CA VAL A 66 2.13 8.91 -13.59
C VAL A 66 2.29 9.55 -12.22
N ASP A 67 1.32 10.41 -11.87
CA ASP A 67 1.37 11.21 -10.64
C ASP A 67 1.09 10.37 -9.40
N SER A 68 1.51 10.89 -8.24
CA SER A 68 1.36 10.25 -6.93
C SER A 68 -0.08 9.85 -6.60
N GLU A 69 -1.04 10.70 -6.95
CA GLU A 69 -2.47 10.54 -6.64
C GLU A 69 -3.07 9.33 -7.39
N GLN A 70 -2.50 9.00 -8.56
CA GLN A 70 -2.92 7.85 -9.35
C GLN A 70 -2.42 6.53 -8.77
N LEU A 71 -1.50 6.58 -7.81
CA LEU A 71 -0.79 5.44 -7.22
C LEU A 71 -0.97 5.37 -5.70
N GLU A 72 -2.05 5.94 -5.15
CA GLU A 72 -2.33 5.90 -3.71
C GLU A 72 -2.79 4.53 -3.23
N HIS A 73 -3.44 3.74 -4.09
CA HIS A 73 -3.97 2.43 -3.71
C HIS A 73 -2.97 1.32 -4.02
N ALA A 74 -2.58 0.54 -3.02
CA ALA A 74 -1.70 -0.60 -3.20
C ALA A 74 -2.38 -1.72 -3.99
N GLY A 75 -1.62 -2.41 -4.83
CA GLY A 75 -2.10 -3.52 -5.65
C GLY A 75 -1.40 -3.59 -7.01
N VAL A 76 -1.91 -4.47 -7.86
CA VAL A 76 -1.37 -4.67 -9.21
C VAL A 76 -2.00 -3.63 -10.15
N TYR A 77 -1.14 -2.91 -10.87
CA TYR A 77 -1.52 -1.97 -11.90
C TYR A 77 -1.18 -2.55 -13.27
N SER A 78 -1.99 -2.22 -14.27
CA SER A 78 -1.69 -2.47 -15.67
C SER A 78 -1.58 -1.14 -16.40
N ALA A 79 -0.41 -0.89 -16.98
CA ALA A 79 -0.20 0.16 -17.94
C ALA A 79 -0.45 -0.41 -19.34
N VAL A 80 -1.16 0.32 -20.20
CA VAL A 80 -1.39 -0.06 -21.59
C VAL A 80 -1.17 1.17 -22.47
N LEU A 81 -0.37 1.01 -23.51
CA LEU A 81 -0.12 2.04 -24.52
C LEU A 81 -0.62 1.53 -25.87
N CYS A 82 -1.54 2.25 -26.50
CA CYS A 82 -2.05 1.95 -27.83
C CYS A 82 -1.70 3.07 -28.81
N ALA A 83 -0.89 2.74 -29.81
CA ALA A 83 -0.49 3.60 -30.92
C ALA A 83 -1.04 3.05 -32.25
N SER A 84 -0.66 3.65 -33.38
CA SER A 84 -1.14 3.23 -34.71
C SER A 84 -0.67 1.84 -35.13
N ASP A 85 0.43 1.36 -34.55
CA ASP A 85 1.09 0.09 -34.85
C ASP A 85 0.66 -1.06 -33.92
N GLY A 86 -0.11 -0.78 -32.87
CA GLY A 86 -0.65 -1.79 -31.96
C GLY A 86 -0.79 -1.29 -30.52
N CYS A 87 -1.03 -2.23 -29.60
CA CYS A 87 -1.04 -1.97 -28.16
C CYS A 87 0.00 -2.81 -27.44
N SER A 88 0.73 -2.21 -26.51
CA SER A 88 1.60 -2.90 -25.55
C SER A 88 1.08 -2.71 -24.13
N SER A 89 1.32 -3.70 -23.27
CA SER A 89 0.88 -3.67 -21.88
C SER A 89 1.92 -4.25 -20.94
N ALA A 90 2.06 -3.67 -19.76
CA ALA A 90 2.92 -4.14 -18.70
C ALA A 90 2.23 -4.00 -17.34
N ARG A 91 2.59 -4.89 -16.41
CA ARG A 91 2.07 -4.88 -15.04
C ARG A 91 3.17 -4.50 -14.07
N PHE A 92 2.80 -3.77 -13.03
CA PHE A 92 3.69 -3.44 -11.93
C PHE A 92 2.91 -3.43 -10.60
N LEU A 93 3.65 -3.53 -9.50
CA LEU A 93 3.07 -3.55 -8.16
C LEU A 93 3.22 -2.20 -7.48
N VAL A 94 2.11 -1.63 -7.01
CA VAL A 94 2.14 -0.56 -6.01
C VAL A 94 2.11 -1.22 -4.64
N ASN A 95 3.20 -1.13 -3.90
CA ASN A 95 3.29 -1.56 -2.51
C ASN A 95 2.69 -0.49 -1.59
N PRO A 96 2.14 -0.85 -0.42
CA PRO A 96 1.79 0.12 0.61
C PRO A 96 2.98 1.02 0.94
N ALA A 97 2.70 2.28 1.28
CA ALA A 97 3.71 3.18 1.84
C ALA A 97 4.07 2.76 3.28
N ALA A 98 4.99 3.51 3.90
CA ALA A 98 5.39 3.24 5.28
C ALA A 98 4.19 3.32 6.24
N PRO A 99 4.13 2.45 7.27
CA PRO A 99 3.03 2.44 8.22
C PRO A 99 2.99 3.75 9.00
N ASN A 100 1.83 4.41 8.98
CA ASN A 100 1.61 5.66 9.71
C ASN A 100 0.15 5.83 10.16
N ARG A 101 -0.63 4.75 10.12
CA ARG A 101 -2.02 4.71 10.57
C ARG A 101 -2.30 3.36 11.23
N LEU A 102 -3.17 3.38 12.24
CA LEU A 102 -3.69 2.20 12.90
C LEU A 102 -5.21 2.29 12.96
N SER A 103 -5.89 1.17 12.71
CA SER A 103 -7.25 0.97 13.22
C SER A 103 -7.19 0.01 14.40
N PHE A 104 -7.68 0.44 15.57
CA PHE A 104 -7.60 -0.34 16.80
C PHE A 104 -8.99 -0.69 17.32
N LEU A 105 -9.27 -1.99 17.37
CA LEU A 105 -10.53 -2.55 17.87
C LEU A 105 -10.29 -3.30 19.17
N VAL A 106 -11.16 -3.08 20.14
CA VAL A 106 -11.10 -3.73 21.45
C VAL A 106 -12.49 -4.25 21.81
N HIS A 107 -12.54 -5.51 22.27
CA HIS A 107 -13.77 -6.18 22.67
C HIS A 107 -13.53 -7.07 23.90
N PRO A 108 -14.45 -7.12 24.87
CA PRO A 108 -15.66 -6.31 24.98
C PRO A 108 -15.35 -4.90 25.52
N SER A 109 -16.35 -4.01 25.49
CA SER A 109 -16.25 -2.68 26.12
C SER A 109 -16.43 -2.72 27.64
N ARG A 110 -17.05 -3.78 28.17
CA ARG A 110 -17.21 -4.04 29.60
C ARG A 110 -16.83 -5.49 29.91
N VAL A 111 -16.03 -5.72 30.95
CA VAL A 111 -15.56 -7.05 31.36
C VAL A 111 -15.53 -7.17 32.88
N PRO A 112 -15.87 -8.32 33.48
CA PRO A 112 -15.64 -8.55 34.90
C PRO A 112 -14.16 -8.44 35.27
N VAL A 113 -13.86 -8.00 36.48
CA VAL A 113 -12.52 -8.06 37.08
C VAL A 113 -12.05 -9.50 37.24
N ASP A 114 -10.74 -9.67 37.42
CA ASP A 114 -10.07 -10.96 37.60
C ASP A 114 -10.42 -12.03 36.55
N SER A 115 -10.62 -11.58 35.32
CA SER A 115 -11.06 -12.41 34.21
C SER A 115 -9.90 -12.66 33.26
N PRO A 116 -9.37 -13.89 33.18
CA PRO A 116 -8.20 -14.19 32.37
C PRO A 116 -8.53 -14.15 30.87
N ASN A 117 -7.70 -13.48 30.07
CA ASN A 117 -7.77 -13.47 28.60
C ASN A 117 -9.15 -13.08 28.01
N ARG A 118 -9.94 -12.28 28.73
CA ARG A 118 -11.31 -11.90 28.32
C ARG A 118 -11.39 -10.64 27.47
N ILE A 119 -10.29 -9.91 27.31
CA ILE A 119 -10.22 -8.73 26.43
C ILE A 119 -9.42 -9.11 25.19
N SER A 120 -10.01 -8.95 24.01
CA SER A 120 -9.35 -9.04 22.72
C SER A 120 -9.06 -7.65 22.21
N ALA A 121 -7.82 -7.42 21.77
CA ALA A 121 -7.38 -6.16 21.18
C ALA A 121 -6.71 -6.45 19.84
N VAL A 122 -7.22 -5.86 18.76
CA VAL A 122 -6.79 -6.10 17.38
C VAL A 122 -6.35 -4.78 16.76
N ALA A 123 -5.14 -4.77 16.21
CA ALA A 123 -4.56 -3.65 15.50
C ALA A 123 -4.44 -3.98 14.01
N PHE A 124 -4.96 -3.09 13.18
CA PHE A 124 -4.82 -3.12 11.72
C PHE A 124 -3.80 -2.06 11.30
N VAL A 125 -2.68 -2.49 10.73
CA VAL A 125 -1.55 -1.63 10.33
C VAL A 125 -1.77 -1.12 8.91
N GLN A 126 -1.80 0.20 8.77
CA GLN A 126 -2.09 0.87 7.51
C GLN A 126 -1.08 1.99 7.21
N ASP A 127 -0.94 2.31 5.94
CA ASP A 127 -0.29 3.54 5.50
C ASP A 127 -1.27 4.74 5.54
N ASN A 128 -0.80 5.91 5.10
CA ASN A 128 -1.64 7.12 5.07
C ASN A 128 -2.80 7.06 4.06
N PHE A 129 -2.74 6.14 3.09
CA PHE A 129 -3.74 5.92 2.05
C PHE A 129 -4.69 4.75 2.39
N HIS A 130 -4.67 4.27 3.63
CA HIS A 130 -5.47 3.15 4.12
C HIS A 130 -5.13 1.79 3.48
N ASN A 131 -3.97 1.65 2.85
CA ASN A 131 -3.50 0.35 2.40
C ASN A 131 -2.99 -0.46 3.59
N PHE A 132 -3.33 -1.75 3.65
CA PHE A 132 -2.75 -2.65 4.63
C PHE A 132 -1.26 -2.85 4.38
N VAL A 133 -0.43 -2.61 5.38
CA VAL A 133 1.01 -2.88 5.29
C VAL A 133 1.23 -4.37 5.57
N LEU A 134 1.37 -5.15 4.50
CA LEU A 134 1.44 -6.62 4.60
C LEU A 134 2.78 -7.14 5.11
N LYS A 135 3.84 -6.34 5.03
CA LYS A 135 5.13 -6.67 5.63
C LYS A 135 5.00 -6.69 7.16
N PRO A 136 5.71 -7.58 7.86
CA PRO A 136 5.68 -7.58 9.32
C PRO A 136 6.18 -6.27 9.91
N GLU A 137 5.37 -5.67 10.78
CA GLU A 137 5.66 -4.39 11.43
C GLU A 137 5.51 -4.49 12.93
N ALA A 138 6.40 -3.82 13.67
CA ALA A 138 6.43 -3.87 15.13
C ALA A 138 5.30 -3.00 15.74
N VAL A 139 4.20 -3.63 16.14
CA VAL A 139 3.09 -2.98 16.84
C VAL A 139 3.31 -3.06 18.35
N LYS A 140 3.36 -1.91 19.01
CA LYS A 140 3.40 -1.85 20.49
C LYS A 140 1.98 -1.75 21.03
N PHE A 141 1.58 -2.72 21.84
CA PHE A 141 0.35 -2.69 22.64
C PHE A 141 0.65 -2.21 24.05
N SER A 142 -0.24 -1.41 24.63
CA SER A 142 -0.17 -1.02 26.04
C SER A 142 -1.50 -1.19 26.76
N VAL A 143 -1.44 -1.39 28.07
CA VAL A 143 -2.60 -1.40 28.96
C VAL A 143 -2.27 -0.65 30.23
N GLN A 144 -3.16 0.26 30.61
CA GLN A 144 -3.07 1.05 31.83
C GLN A 144 -4.41 0.98 32.58
N PRO A 145 -4.52 0.16 33.65
CA PRO A 145 -5.65 0.21 34.57
C PRO A 145 -5.71 1.56 35.30
N LYS A 146 -6.90 1.98 35.74
CA LYS A 146 -7.14 3.26 36.44
C LYS A 146 -6.07 3.63 37.47
N ASP A 147 -5.78 2.70 38.38
CA ASP A 147 -4.84 2.91 39.49
C ASP A 147 -3.55 2.07 39.32
N GLY A 148 -3.24 1.68 38.07
CA GLY A 148 -2.13 0.79 37.72
C GLY A 148 -1.05 1.47 36.89
N LYS A 149 0.15 0.88 36.91
CA LYS A 149 1.21 1.25 35.97
C LYS A 149 0.86 0.75 34.57
N GLU A 150 1.29 1.48 33.55
CA GLU A 150 1.20 1.00 32.17
C GLU A 150 2.12 -0.22 31.98
N ILE A 151 1.59 -1.25 31.33
CA ILE A 151 2.33 -2.42 30.87
C ILE A 151 2.25 -2.42 29.34
N SER A 152 3.35 -2.73 28.67
CA SER A 152 3.38 -2.78 27.21
C SER A 152 4.17 -3.95 26.67
N ALA A 153 3.80 -4.41 25.48
CA ALA A 153 4.48 -5.45 24.75
C ALA A 153 4.46 -5.13 23.25
N THR A 154 5.55 -5.45 22.56
CA THR A 154 5.65 -5.32 21.10
C THR A 154 5.45 -6.68 20.44
N ARG A 155 4.70 -6.70 19.34
CA ARG A 155 4.45 -7.87 18.50
C ARG A 155 4.54 -7.47 17.04
N ASN A 156 5.06 -8.36 16.20
CA ASN A 156 5.12 -8.12 14.77
C ASN A 156 3.78 -8.51 14.14
N SER A 157 3.19 -7.60 13.37
CA SER A 157 1.99 -7.92 12.61
C SER A 157 2.24 -8.98 11.55
N GLU A 158 1.17 -9.69 11.19
CA GLU A 158 1.13 -10.62 10.06
C GLU A 158 0.04 -10.16 9.09
N ASN A 159 0.40 -9.97 7.82
CA ASN A 159 -0.52 -9.50 6.77
C ASN A 159 -1.28 -8.21 7.15
N GLY A 160 -0.60 -7.28 7.84
CA GLY A 160 -1.17 -6.01 8.29
C GLY A 160 -2.09 -6.09 9.50
N VAL A 161 -2.09 -7.21 10.23
CA VAL A 161 -2.92 -7.39 11.43
C VAL A 161 -2.07 -7.94 12.57
N GLU A 162 -2.32 -7.47 13.79
CA GLU A 162 -1.80 -8.09 15.02
C GLU A 162 -2.88 -8.09 16.09
N TRP A 163 -2.91 -9.10 16.95
CA TRP A 163 -3.89 -9.17 18.02
C TRP A 163 -3.31 -9.75 19.31
N VAL A 164 -3.84 -9.27 20.44
CA VAL A 164 -3.48 -9.77 21.76
C VAL A 164 -4.72 -10.08 22.57
N ARG A 165 -4.58 -11.05 23.48
CA ARG A 165 -5.54 -11.31 24.56
C ARG A 165 -4.98 -10.80 25.88
N LEU A 166 -5.83 -10.10 26.63
CA LEU A 166 -5.48 -9.48 27.90
C LEU A 166 -6.46 -9.95 28.97
N SER A 167 -5.92 -10.16 30.17
CA SER A 167 -6.71 -10.36 31.37
C SER A 167 -7.17 -9.02 31.94
N SER A 168 -8.34 -8.98 32.56
CA SER A 168 -8.74 -7.82 33.35
C SER A 168 -7.91 -7.74 34.64
N ALA A 169 -7.85 -6.55 35.21
CA ALA A 169 -7.19 -6.29 36.48
C ALA A 169 -8.00 -6.88 37.64
N LYS A 170 -7.36 -6.95 38.82
CA LYS A 170 -7.99 -7.40 40.06
C LYS A 170 -9.01 -6.42 40.64
N LYS A 171 -8.99 -5.15 40.20
CA LYS A 171 -9.83 -4.07 40.73
C LYS A 171 -10.64 -3.44 39.61
N GLU A 172 -11.81 -2.95 39.98
CA GLU A 172 -12.74 -2.29 39.07
C GLU A 172 -12.20 -0.95 38.58
N GLY A 173 -12.70 -0.52 37.42
CA GLY A 173 -12.40 0.78 36.85
C GLY A 173 -12.11 0.70 35.35
N PRO A 174 -11.99 1.87 34.70
CA PRO A 174 -11.59 1.93 33.31
C PRO A 174 -10.14 1.46 33.16
N ALA A 175 -9.88 0.66 32.13
CA ALA A 175 -8.53 0.40 31.64
C ALA A 175 -8.36 1.03 30.26
N ARG A 176 -7.30 1.80 30.08
CA ARG A 176 -6.89 2.35 28.79
C ARG A 176 -6.05 1.30 28.08
N LEU A 177 -6.48 0.88 26.90
CA LEU A 177 -5.72 0.00 26.03
C LEU A 177 -5.20 0.83 24.87
N GLY A 178 -3.93 0.67 24.53
CA GLY A 178 -3.27 1.40 23.45
C GLY A 178 -2.67 0.46 22.42
N ALA A 179 -2.59 0.93 21.17
CA ALA A 179 -1.77 0.36 20.12
C ALA A 179 -1.04 1.49 19.38
N SER A 180 0.25 1.30 19.10
CA SER A 180 1.07 2.31 18.42
C SER A 180 2.04 1.70 17.41
N ILE A 181 2.27 2.43 16.32
CA ILE A 181 3.25 2.11 15.27
C ILE A 181 3.75 3.41 14.64
N GLY A 182 5.06 3.55 14.45
CA GLY A 182 5.65 4.80 13.94
C GLY A 182 5.17 6.01 14.76
N LYS A 183 4.47 6.95 14.11
CA LYS A 183 3.85 8.12 14.75
C LYS A 183 2.37 7.93 15.09
N ALA A 184 1.74 6.83 14.65
CA ALA A 184 0.34 6.54 14.94
C ALA A 184 0.18 5.93 16.33
N ASN A 185 -0.85 6.39 17.04
CA ASN A 185 -1.21 5.90 18.36
C ASN A 185 -2.73 5.95 18.52
N GLU A 186 -3.32 4.81 18.86
CA GLU A 186 -4.77 4.64 19.07
C GLU A 186 -5.03 4.15 20.48
N VAL A 187 -6.06 4.69 21.14
CA VAL A 187 -6.45 4.31 22.50
C VAL A 187 -7.93 3.96 22.56
N ARG A 188 -8.26 2.90 23.30
CA ARG A 188 -9.63 2.49 23.65
C ARG A 188 -9.76 2.31 25.15
N ILE A 189 -10.98 2.37 25.66
CA ILE A 189 -11.27 2.18 27.08
C ILE A 189 -12.14 0.93 27.23
N VAL A 190 -11.74 0.05 28.14
CA VAL A 190 -12.56 -1.08 28.60
C VAL A 190 -12.95 -0.83 30.04
N GLN A 191 -14.25 -0.87 30.33
CA GLN A 191 -14.77 -0.76 31.68
C GLN A 191 -14.65 -2.11 32.39
N GLN A 192 -13.84 -2.18 33.44
CA GLN A 192 -13.77 -3.36 34.28
C GLN A 192 -14.73 -3.20 35.45
N VAL A 193 -15.55 -4.22 35.70
CA VAL A 193 -16.67 -4.18 36.66
C VAL A 193 -16.61 -5.35 37.62
N ALA A 194 -17.36 -5.28 38.71
CA ALA A 194 -17.55 -6.42 39.62
C ALA A 194 -17.82 -7.71 38.84
N ALA A 195 -17.23 -8.81 39.29
CA ALA A 195 -17.71 -10.12 38.86
C ALA A 195 -19.07 -10.35 39.53
N ASP A 196 -20.05 -10.81 38.76
CA ASP A 196 -21.30 -11.30 39.34
C ASP A 196 -20.96 -12.47 40.27
N ALA A 197 -21.40 -12.39 41.52
CA ALA A 197 -21.14 -13.35 42.58
C ALA A 197 -21.94 -14.64 42.41
#